data_AF-A0A7J8VMP1-F1
#
_entry.id   AF-A0A7J8VMP1-F1
#
_cell.length_a   1.000
_cell.length_b   1.000
_cell.length_c   1.000
_cell.angle_alpha   90.00
_cell.angle_beta   90.00
_cell.angle_gamma   90.00
#
_symmetry.space_group_name_H-M   'P 1'
#
loop_
_entity.id
_entity.type
_entity.pdbx_description
1 polymer ?
#
loop_
_entity_poly.entity_id
_entity_poly.type
_entity_poly.pdbx_seq_one_letter_code
_entity_poly.pdbx_strand_id
1 'polypeptide(L)'
;MPWNPLMDKMMKELHAQGKTIDDIVEVLKRAPIHPRIVPAIKAAHALGCELRVVSDANMFFIETILEHLGLREYFSEIDSNPSFVDEEEKLRIFPYHDFTKSSHGCNLCPPNMCKVSFFFF
;
A
#
# COMPACT_ATOMS: atom_id res chain seq x y z
N MET A 1 6.59 -17.55 -6.38
CA MET A 1 5.27 -16.91 -6.56
C MET A 1 5.51 -15.40 -6.57
N PRO A 2 4.95 -14.64 -7.53
CA PRO A 2 5.04 -13.17 -7.50
C PRO A 2 4.46 -12.59 -6.20
N TRP A 3 4.86 -11.37 -5.85
CA TRP A 3 4.55 -10.77 -4.54
C TRP A 3 3.03 -10.64 -4.29
N ASN A 4 2.25 -10.06 -5.22
CA ASN A 4 0.81 -9.83 -4.98
C ASN A 4 0.02 -11.15 -4.82
N PRO A 5 0.17 -12.18 -5.70
CA PRO A 5 -0.48 -13.46 -5.50
C PRO A 5 -0.07 -14.15 -4.19
N LEU A 6 1.18 -13.98 -3.75
CA LEU A 6 1.64 -14.50 -2.46
C LEU A 6 0.92 -13.80 -1.31
N MET A 7 0.88 -12.46 -1.32
CA MET A 7 0.22 -11.69 -0.27
C MET A 7 -1.30 -11.93 -0.24
N ASP A 8 -1.97 -11.97 -1.39
CA ASP A 8 -3.40 -12.32 -1.50
C ASP A 8 -3.68 -13.72 -0.95
N LYS A 9 -2.80 -14.70 -1.26
CA LYS A 9 -2.89 -16.03 -0.67
C LYS A 9 -2.73 -15.98 0.85
N MET A 10 -1.74 -15.25 1.37
CA MET A 10 -1.51 -15.16 2.81
C MET A 10 -2.70 -14.52 3.55
N MET A 11 -3.33 -13.49 2.98
CA MET A 11 -4.54 -12.90 3.58
C MET A 11 -5.71 -13.90 3.62
N LYS A 12 -5.87 -14.73 2.59
CA LYS A 12 -6.88 -15.82 2.58
C LYS A 12 -6.60 -16.87 3.66
N GLU A 13 -5.34 -17.27 3.83
CA GLU A 13 -4.95 -18.24 4.87
C GLU A 13 -5.17 -17.68 6.28
N LEU A 14 -4.87 -16.40 6.51
CA LEU A 14 -5.14 -15.74 7.80
C LEU A 14 -6.64 -15.70 8.10
N HIS A 15 -7.46 -15.35 7.12
CA HIS A 15 -8.91 -15.37 7.27
C HIS A 15 -9.44 -16.80 7.54
N ALA A 16 -8.91 -17.82 6.85
CA ALA A 16 -9.26 -19.22 7.11
C ALA A 16 -8.90 -19.70 8.53
N GLN A 17 -7.94 -19.03 9.19
CA GLN A 17 -7.58 -19.23 10.59
C GLN A 17 -8.40 -18.37 11.56
N GLY A 18 -9.44 -17.68 11.07
CA GLY A 18 -10.34 -16.84 11.86
C GLY A 18 -9.78 -15.46 12.20
N LYS A 19 -8.77 -14.97 11.47
CA LYS A 19 -8.31 -13.58 11.62
C LYS A 19 -9.22 -12.62 10.86
N THR A 20 -9.62 -11.57 11.55
CA THR A 20 -10.52 -10.53 11.04
C THR A 20 -9.72 -9.39 10.40
N ILE A 21 -10.41 -8.52 9.66
CA ILE A 21 -9.82 -7.27 9.18
C ILE A 21 -9.36 -6.39 10.34
N ASP A 22 -10.14 -6.33 11.42
CA ASP A 22 -9.78 -5.56 12.62
C ASP A 22 -8.49 -6.07 13.27
N ASP A 23 -8.27 -7.39 13.32
CA ASP A 23 -7.00 -7.95 13.79
C ASP A 23 -5.81 -7.45 12.96
N ILE A 24 -5.98 -7.36 11.64
CA ILE A 24 -4.95 -6.85 10.72
C ILE A 24 -4.72 -5.36 10.98
N VAL A 25 -5.78 -4.57 11.08
CA VAL A 25 -5.73 -3.13 11.38
C VAL A 25 -4.98 -2.87 12.68
N GLU A 26 -5.30 -3.61 13.75
CA GLU A 26 -4.65 -3.45 15.06
C GLU A 26 -3.17 -3.79 15.05
N VAL A 27 -2.74 -4.72 14.19
CA VAL A 27 -1.31 -5.01 13.98
C VAL A 27 -0.65 -3.89 13.19
N LEU A 28 -1.29 -3.38 12.13
CA LEU A 28 -0.75 -2.30 11.29
C LEU A 28 -0.55 -1.00 12.08
N LYS A 29 -1.45 -0.68 13.01
CA LYS A 29 -1.31 0.49 13.91
C LYS A 29 -0.04 0.44 14.76
N ARG A 30 0.52 -0.75 14.98
CA ARG A 30 1.76 -0.97 15.76
C ARG A 30 3.00 -0.99 14.89
N ALA A 31 2.88 -0.75 13.59
CA ALA A 31 4.01 -0.70 12.68
C ALA A 31 5.05 0.32 13.18
N PRO A 32 6.33 -0.07 13.33
CA PRO A 32 7.34 0.83 13.86
C PRO A 32 7.62 1.95 12.86
N ILE A 33 7.41 3.19 13.30
CA ILE A 33 7.72 4.39 12.53
C ILE A 33 8.82 5.15 13.26
N HIS A 34 9.84 5.58 12.52
CA HIS A 34 10.90 6.40 13.11
C HIS A 34 10.31 7.72 13.65
N PRO A 35 10.57 8.14 14.91
CA PRO A 35 9.88 9.26 15.55
C PRO A 35 9.92 10.60 14.78
N ARG A 36 10.96 10.79 13.95
CA ARG A 36 11.11 11.97 13.08
C ARG A 36 10.24 11.99 11.81
N ILE A 37 9.58 10.90 11.44
CA ILE A 37 8.81 10.82 10.18
C ILE A 37 7.57 11.74 10.24
N VAL A 38 6.77 11.64 11.31
CA VAL A 38 5.58 12.49 11.48
C VAL A 38 5.93 13.98 11.47
N PRO A 39 6.92 14.48 12.26
CA PRO A 39 7.36 15.87 12.16
C PRO A 39 7.86 16.28 10.77
N ALA A 40 8.62 15.42 10.08
CA ALA A 40 9.16 15.73 8.76
C ALA A 40 8.06 15.89 7.70
N ILE A 41 7.06 15.00 7.69
CA ILE A 41 5.91 15.09 6.78
C ILE A 41 5.13 16.39 7.03
N LYS A 42 4.83 16.69 8.30
CA LYS A 42 4.11 17.92 8.67
C LYS A 42 4.88 19.17 8.29
N ALA A 43 6.20 19.18 8.50
CA ALA A 43 7.05 20.32 8.14
C ALA A 43 7.12 20.53 6.62
N ALA A 44 7.29 19.46 5.83
CA ALA A 44 7.31 19.55 4.38
C ALA A 44 5.97 20.09 3.83
N HIS A 45 4.84 19.58 4.31
CA HIS A 45 3.53 20.10 3.94
C HIS A 45 3.33 21.57 4.34
N ALA A 46 3.77 21.97 5.54
CA ALA A 46 3.71 23.37 5.99
C ALA A 46 4.58 24.32 5.13
N LEU A 47 5.63 23.80 4.49
CA LEU A 47 6.44 24.54 3.51
C LEU A 47 5.80 24.60 2.11
N GLY A 48 4.59 24.05 1.95
CA GLY A 48 3.86 24.03 0.69
C GLY A 48 4.31 22.93 -0.27
N CYS A 49 5.05 21.92 0.19
CA CYS A 49 5.39 20.77 -0.65
C CYS A 49 4.14 19.92 -0.93
N GLU A 50 3.96 19.55 -2.19
CA GLU A 50 3.08 18.44 -2.53
C GLU A 50 3.75 17.12 -2.11
N LEU A 51 3.04 16.29 -1.35
CA LEU A 51 3.54 15.00 -0.88
C LEU A 51 2.76 13.87 -1.53
N ARG A 52 3.48 12.87 -2.04
CA ARG A 52 2.91 11.65 -2.65
C ARG A 52 3.61 10.41 -2.11
N VAL A 53 2.91 9.28 -2.06
CA VAL A 53 3.49 7.97 -1.74
C VAL A 53 3.54 7.12 -2.99
N VAL A 54 4.71 6.59 -3.35
CA VAL A 54 4.86 5.60 -4.44
C VAL A 54 5.55 4.36 -3.89
N SER A 55 4.78 3.29 -3.65
CA SER A 55 5.26 2.10 -2.94
C SER A 55 4.81 0.80 -3.59
N ASP A 56 5.73 -0.17 -3.66
CA ASP A 56 5.41 -1.53 -4.08
C ASP A 56 4.90 -2.35 -2.87
N ALA A 57 3.89 -1.81 -2.19
CA ALA A 57 3.22 -2.42 -1.03
C ALA A 57 1.74 -2.64 -1.40
N ASN A 58 0.76 -2.32 -0.56
CA ASN A 58 -0.65 -2.30 -0.95
C ASN A 58 -1.39 -1.11 -0.34
N MET A 59 -2.48 -0.68 -0.98
CA MET A 59 -3.25 0.50 -0.59
C MET A 59 -3.77 0.40 0.85
N PHE A 60 -4.37 -0.73 1.21
CA PHE A 60 -5.00 -0.94 2.53
C PHE A 60 -4.00 -0.77 3.66
N PHE A 61 -2.79 -1.32 3.54
CA PHE A 61 -1.76 -1.18 4.58
C PHE A 61 -1.27 0.26 4.72
N ILE A 62 -1.02 0.93 3.60
CA ILE A 62 -0.51 2.30 3.61
C ILE A 62 -1.57 3.23 4.22
N GLU A 63 -2.81 3.17 3.74
CA GLU A 63 -3.88 4.03 4.24
C GLU A 63 -4.16 3.79 5.71
N THR A 64 -4.25 2.53 6.16
CA THR A 64 -4.46 2.20 7.58
C THR A 64 -3.39 2.82 8.48
N ILE A 65 -2.11 2.74 8.09
CA ILE A 65 -1.01 3.30 8.88
C ILE A 65 -1.05 4.82 8.85
N LEU A 66 -1.29 5.45 7.70
CA LEU A 66 -1.35 6.90 7.57
C LEU A 66 -2.54 7.49 8.33
N GLU A 67 -3.71 6.85 8.27
CA GLU A 67 -4.89 7.26 9.02
C GLU A 67 -4.64 7.17 10.52
N HIS A 68 -4.05 6.07 11.00
CA HIS A 68 -3.70 5.91 12.42
C HIS A 68 -2.79 7.02 12.93
N LEU A 69 -1.83 7.45 12.10
CA LEU A 69 -0.88 8.52 12.44
C LEU A 69 -1.43 9.93 12.21
N GLY A 70 -2.66 10.07 11.71
CA GLY A 70 -3.25 11.35 11.34
C GLY A 70 -2.49 12.05 10.21
N LEU A 71 -1.97 11.26 9.25
CA LEU A 71 -1.13 11.73 8.15
C LEU A 71 -1.78 11.60 6.77
N ARG A 72 -2.93 10.92 6.63
CA ARG A 72 -3.55 10.63 5.33
C ARG A 72 -3.81 11.88 4.49
N GLU A 73 -4.31 12.93 5.11
CA GLU A 73 -4.65 14.21 4.48
C GLU A 73 -3.43 15.02 4.00
N TYR A 74 -2.23 14.65 4.44
CA TYR A 74 -0.99 15.33 4.01
C TYR A 74 -0.52 14.90 2.63
N PHE A 75 -1.04 13.79 2.11
CA PHE A 75 -0.65 13.23 0.81
C PHE A 75 -1.73 13.47 -0.24
N SER A 76 -1.35 14.09 -1.36
CA SER A 76 -2.27 14.33 -2.49
C SER A 76 -2.57 13.04 -3.26
N GLU A 77 -1.62 12.11 -3.27
CA GLU A 77 -1.73 10.87 -4.04
C GLU A 77 -0.96 9.72 -3.35
N ILE A 78 -1.52 8.51 -3.44
CA ILE A 78 -0.90 7.27 -3.00
C ILE A 78 -0.99 6.28 -4.15
N ASP A 79 0.16 5.95 -4.72
CA ASP A 79 0.32 4.96 -5.75
C ASP A 79 0.91 3.68 -5.16
N SER A 80 0.11 2.62 -5.20
CA SER A 80 0.49 1.31 -4.72
C SER A 80 -0.39 0.25 -5.35
N ASN A 81 -0.04 -1.02 -5.12
CA ASN A 81 -0.87 -2.13 -5.56
C ASN A 81 -2.29 -2.07 -4.93
N PRO A 82 -3.36 -2.20 -5.74
CA PRO A 82 -4.73 -2.07 -5.25
C PRO A 82 -5.12 -3.20 -4.30
N SER A 83 -5.98 -2.88 -3.34
CA SER A 83 -6.48 -3.82 -2.36
C SER A 83 -7.86 -3.40 -1.86
N PHE A 84 -8.69 -4.37 -1.50
CA PHE A 84 -10.02 -4.13 -0.93
C PHE A 84 -10.44 -5.31 -0.05
N VAL A 85 -11.39 -5.08 0.84
CA VAL A 85 -12.06 -6.15 1.60
C VAL A 85 -13.24 -6.65 0.76
N ASP A 86 -13.28 -7.94 0.44
CA ASP A 86 -14.35 -8.54 -0.33
C ASP A 86 -15.60 -8.86 0.51
N GLU A 87 -16.67 -9.34 -0.14
CA GLU A 87 -17.96 -9.66 0.49
C GLU A 87 -17.87 -10.76 1.56
N GLU A 88 -16.79 -11.54 1.56
CA GLU A 88 -16.50 -12.58 2.55
C GLU A 88 -15.53 -12.08 3.64
N GLU A 89 -15.38 -10.76 3.80
CA GLU A 89 -14.48 -10.11 4.77
C GLU A 89 -13.00 -10.51 4.62
N LYS A 90 -12.57 -10.86 3.40
CA LYS A 90 -11.16 -11.14 3.10
C LYS A 90 -10.48 -9.93 2.49
N LEU A 91 -9.31 -9.59 3.01
CA LEU A 91 -8.44 -8.62 2.35
C LEU A 91 -7.86 -9.21 1.07
N ARG A 92 -8.14 -8.55 -0.06
CA ARG A 92 -7.68 -8.94 -1.39
C ARG A 92 -6.61 -7.98 -1.88
N ILE A 93 -5.57 -8.51 -2.51
CA ILE A 93 -4.41 -7.73 -2.98
C ILE A 93 -4.12 -8.10 -4.43
N PHE A 94 -4.07 -7.10 -5.30
CA PHE A 94 -3.89 -7.27 -6.74
C PHE A 94 -2.68 -6.49 -7.23
N PRO A 95 -2.02 -6.89 -8.32
CA PRO A 95 -0.94 -6.10 -8.89
C PRO A 95 -1.46 -4.82 -9.55
N TYR A 96 -0.66 -3.75 -9.51
CA TYR A 96 -0.98 -2.50 -10.20
C TYR A 96 -1.02 -2.69 -11.74
N HIS A 97 -0.03 -3.41 -12.27
CA HIS A 97 -0.03 -3.92 -13.64
C HIS A 97 -0.48 -5.38 -13.66
N ASP A 98 -1.50 -5.71 -14.45
CA ASP A 98 -1.93 -7.09 -14.68
C ASP A 98 -0.92 -7.83 -15.58
N PHE A 99 0.18 -8.25 -14.96
CA PHE A 99 1.27 -8.97 -15.60
C PHE A 99 0.89 -10.38 -16.07
N THR A 100 -0.33 -10.87 -15.76
CA THR A 100 -0.83 -12.13 -16.30
C THR A 100 -1.36 -11.98 -17.72
N LYS A 101 -1.76 -10.77 -18.11
CA LYS A 101 -2.24 -10.44 -19.46
C LYS A 101 -1.12 -9.89 -20.34
N SER A 102 -0.34 -8.96 -19.81
CA SER A 102 0.76 -8.33 -20.56
C SER A 102 1.83 -7.76 -19.63
N SER A 103 3.07 -7.76 -20.11
CA SER A 103 4.14 -6.99 -19.47
C SER A 103 3.91 -5.50 -19.71
N HIS A 104 4.22 -4.66 -18.73
CA HIS A 104 4.20 -3.21 -18.88
C HIS A 104 5.46 -2.68 -19.62
N GLY A 105 6.37 -3.55 -20.05
CA GLY A 105 7.46 -3.24 -20.98
C GLY A 105 8.72 -2.63 -20.38
N CYS A 106 8.78 -2.42 -19.06
CA CYS A 106 10.01 -1.98 -18.39
C CYS A 106 10.77 -3.19 -17.81
N ASN A 107 12.05 -3.30 -18.15
CA ASN A 107 12.92 -4.40 -17.70
C ASN A 107 13.67 -4.09 -16.39
N LEU A 108 13.42 -2.93 -15.78
CA LEU A 108 14.11 -2.46 -14.57
C LEU A 108 13.29 -2.62 -13.29
N CYS A 109 12.03 -3.01 -13.39
CA CYS A 109 11.12 -3.06 -12.25
C CYS A 109 10.35 -4.38 -12.17
N PRO A 110 9.81 -4.72 -10.99
CA PRO A 110 8.95 -5.87 -10.83
C PRO A 110 7.74 -5.82 -11.78
N PRO A 111 7.23 -6.97 -12.23
CA PRO A 111 6.16 -7.02 -13.24
C PRO A 111 4.86 -6.35 -12.78
N ASN A 112 4.64 -6.26 -11.46
CA ASN A 112 3.40 -5.77 -10.88
C ASN A 112 3.32 -4.24 -10.73
N MET A 113 4.42 -3.50 -10.71
CA MET A 113 4.37 -2.04 -10.53
C MET A 113 5.62 -1.35 -11.07
N CYS A 114 5.44 -0.45 -12.05
CA CYS A 114 6.52 0.38 -12.57
C CYS A 114 6.50 1.74 -11.89
N LYS A 115 7.43 2.03 -10.98
CA LYS A 115 7.45 3.33 -10.29
C LYS A 115 7.71 4.52 -11.22
N VAL A 116 8.42 4.28 -12.33
CA VAL A 116 8.75 5.34 -13.30
C VAL A 116 7.49 5.90 -13.96
N SER A 117 6.40 5.13 -14.08
CA SER A 117 5.16 5.61 -14.70
C SER A 117 4.48 6.74 -13.93
N PHE A 118 4.82 6.95 -12.65
CA PHE A 118 4.23 7.99 -11.79
C PHE A 118 5.00 9.31 -11.81
N PHE A 119 6.16 9.38 -12.49
CA PHE A 119 7.03 10.56 -12.50
C PHE A 119 7.08 11.31 -13.85
N PHE A 120 6.16 11.01 -14.78
CA PHE A 120 6.06 11.75 -16.03
C PHE A 120 5.24 13.03 -15.82
N PHE A 121 5.91 14.18 -15.85
CA PHE A 121 5.34 15.53 -15.92
C PHE A 121 5.18 15.98 -17.37
#